data_AF-A0A1V4XT83-F1
#
_entry.id   AF-A0A1V4XT83-F1
#
_cell.length_a   1.000
_cell.length_b   1.000
_cell.length_c   1.000
_cell.angle_alpha   90.00
_cell.angle_beta   90.00
_cell.angle_gamma   90.00
#
_symmetry.space_group_name_H-M   'P 1'
#
loop_
_entity.id
_entity.type
_entity.pdbx_description
1 polymer ?
#
loop_
_entity_poly.entity_id
_entity_poly.type
_entity_poly.pdbx_seq_one_letter_code
_entity_poly.pdbx_strand_id
1 'polypeptide(L)'
;MAGRRGERIGWIAGWLGGFLWVAILAVVFLFQGKLLLGFAGMFLTCAAVIGILVSAPWRHPTTPYWKLMIAPYGIFFISAAWAIWAFGGIEAAGLNWWSLCWLLPLFIPSISLNRRKWADSNMPSGNEPL
;
A
#
# COMPACT_ATOMS: atom_id res chain seq x y z
N MET A 1 8.81 -14.29 22.03
CA MET A 1 7.61 -14.32 21.15
C MET A 1 6.69 -13.09 21.26
N ALA A 2 6.93 -12.10 22.14
CA ALA A 2 5.96 -11.01 22.43
C ALA A 2 6.24 -9.63 21.79
N GLY A 3 7.31 -9.44 21.01
CA GLY A 3 7.81 -8.11 20.63
C GLY A 3 7.49 -7.60 19.22
N ARG A 4 6.48 -8.12 18.50
CA ARG A 4 6.26 -7.75 17.08
C ARG A 4 4.84 -7.31 16.72
N ARG A 5 4.03 -6.92 17.72
CA ARG A 5 2.72 -6.31 17.48
C ARG A 5 2.85 -4.97 16.75
N GLY A 6 3.87 -4.19 17.07
CA GLY A 6 4.12 -2.89 16.44
C GLY A 6 4.31 -2.96 14.92
N GLU A 7 5.12 -3.89 14.40
CA GLU A 7 5.30 -4.07 12.95
C GLU A 7 4.04 -4.59 12.25
N ARG A 8 3.30 -5.50 12.88
CA ARG A 8 2.02 -6.00 12.33
C ARG A 8 0.98 -4.88 12.24
N ILE A 9 0.89 -4.07 13.30
CA ILE A 9 0.02 -2.90 13.35
C ILE A 9 0.51 -1.86 12.35
N GLY A 10 1.81 -1.60 12.25
CA GLY A 10 2.39 -0.66 11.29
C GLY A 10 2.10 -1.05 9.84
N TRP A 11 2.19 -2.35 9.51
CA TRP A 11 1.82 -2.86 8.19
C TRP A 11 0.33 -2.68 7.91
N ILE A 12 -0.54 -3.15 8.81
CA ILE A 12 -1.99 -3.12 8.60
C ILE A 12 -2.50 -1.67 8.62
N ALA A 13 -2.14 -0.88 9.63
CA ALA A 13 -2.58 0.50 9.79
C ALA A 13 -1.97 1.43 8.73
N GLY A 14 -0.70 1.23 8.36
CA GLY A 14 -0.06 2.00 7.29
C GLY A 14 -0.76 1.82 5.95
N TRP A 15 -1.03 0.58 5.56
CA TRP A 15 -1.72 0.32 4.30
C TRP A 15 -3.22 0.64 4.36
N LEU A 16 -3.93 0.33 5.47
CA LEU A 16 -5.33 0.73 5.63
C LEU A 16 -5.50 2.24 5.55
N GLY A 17 -4.61 3.01 6.20
CA GLY A 17 -4.59 4.47 6.07
C GLY A 17 -4.35 4.91 4.62
N GLY A 18 -3.43 4.25 3.92
CA GLY A 18 -3.12 4.51 2.51
C GLY A 18 -4.26 4.19 1.53
N PHE A 19 -5.18 3.29 1.87
CA PHE A 19 -6.36 2.95 1.05
C PHE A 19 -7.65 3.62 1.51
N LEU A 20 -7.63 4.34 2.63
CA LEU A 20 -8.81 4.99 3.19
C LEU A 20 -9.49 5.94 2.20
N TRP A 21 -8.70 6.68 1.41
CA TRP A 21 -9.21 7.60 0.40
C TRP A 21 -9.97 6.89 -0.72
N VAL A 22 -9.57 5.67 -1.11
CA VAL A 22 -10.28 4.87 -2.14
C VAL A 22 -11.67 4.49 -1.64
N ALA A 23 -11.77 4.08 -0.38
CA ALA A 23 -13.04 3.75 0.25
C ALA A 23 -13.96 4.98 0.33
N ILE A 24 -13.41 6.14 0.72
CA ILE A 24 -14.17 7.40 0.77
C ILE A 24 -14.68 7.77 -0.62
N LEU A 25 -13.83 7.74 -1.65
CA LEU A 25 -14.25 8.05 -3.03
C LEU A 25 -15.31 7.08 -3.55
N ALA A 26 -15.19 5.78 -3.24
CA ALA A 26 -16.20 4.79 -3.62
C ALA A 26 -17.58 5.16 -3.05
N VAL A 27 -17.64 5.50 -1.76
CA VAL A 27 -18.88 5.95 -1.10
C VAL A 27 -19.41 7.23 -1.74
N VAL A 28 -18.55 8.23 -1.97
CA VAL A 28 -18.94 9.48 -2.62
C VAL A 28 -19.52 9.23 -4.01
N PHE A 29 -18.91 8.36 -4.82
CA PHE A 29 -19.44 8.05 -6.16
C PHE A 29 -20.77 7.29 -6.14
N LEU A 30 -21.00 6.45 -5.13
CA LEU A 30 -22.32 5.83 -4.92
C LEU A 30 -23.39 6.89 -4.63
N PHE A 31 -23.10 7.88 -3.78
CA PHE A 31 -24.02 8.99 -3.50
C PHE A 31 -24.22 9.92 -4.69
N GLN A 32 -23.23 10.07 -5.56
CA GLN A 32 -23.35 10.81 -6.82
C GLN A 32 -24.14 10.05 -7.92
N GLY A 33 -24.68 8.87 -7.62
CA GLY A 33 -25.39 8.03 -8.59
C GLY A 33 -24.48 7.35 -9.62
N LYS A 34 -23.16 7.50 -9.51
CA LYS A 34 -22.17 6.87 -10.40
C LYS A 34 -21.87 5.45 -9.93
N LEU A 35 -22.89 4.57 -9.98
CA LEU A 35 -22.83 3.21 -9.45
C LEU A 35 -21.62 2.41 -9.96
N LEU A 36 -21.31 2.51 -11.26
CA LEU A 36 -20.17 1.79 -11.85
C LEU A 36 -18.84 2.17 -11.20
N LEU A 37 -18.60 3.47 -10.98
CA LEU A 37 -17.39 3.97 -10.34
C LEU A 37 -17.37 3.60 -8.85
N GLY A 38 -18.51 3.74 -8.17
CA GLY A 38 -18.65 3.36 -6.76
C GLY A 38 -18.35 1.87 -6.52
N PHE A 39 -18.95 0.97 -7.30
CA PHE A 39 -18.68 -0.47 -7.19
C PHE A 39 -17.24 -0.83 -7.58
N ALA A 40 -16.66 -0.18 -8.60
CA ALA A 40 -15.26 -0.37 -8.96
C ALA A 40 -14.32 0.04 -7.81
N GLY A 41 -14.54 1.20 -7.18
CA GLY A 41 -13.76 1.66 -6.02
C GLY A 41 -13.94 0.75 -4.79
N MET A 42 -15.13 0.20 -4.59
CA MET A 42 -15.41 -0.75 -3.51
C MET A 42 -14.70 -2.08 -3.74
N PHE A 43 -14.71 -2.60 -4.98
CA PHE A 43 -13.95 -3.78 -5.38
C PHE A 43 -12.44 -3.57 -5.20
N LEU A 44 -11.92 -2.41 -5.59
CA LEU A 44 -10.50 -2.06 -5.39
C LEU A 44 -10.13 -2.02 -3.91
N THR A 45 -11.00 -1.48 -3.06
CA THR A 45 -10.80 -1.45 -1.61
C THR A 45 -10.74 -2.86 -1.04
N CYS A 46 -11.68 -3.74 -1.43
CA CYS A 46 -11.65 -5.14 -1.04
C CYS A 46 -10.38 -5.86 -1.51
N ALA A 47 -10.00 -5.67 -2.78
CA ALA A 47 -8.77 -6.23 -3.33
C ALA A 47 -7.53 -5.75 -2.58
N ALA A 48 -7.47 -4.46 -2.22
CA ALA A 48 -6.41 -3.88 -1.43
C ALA A 48 -6.30 -4.54 -0.05
N VAL A 49 -7.41 -4.67 0.68
CA VAL A 49 -7.45 -5.32 1.99
C VAL A 49 -6.98 -6.78 1.91
N ILE A 50 -7.45 -7.53 0.90
CA ILE A 50 -7.01 -8.91 0.67
C ILE A 50 -5.51 -8.94 0.36
N GLY A 51 -5.02 -8.05 -0.50
CA GLY A 51 -3.60 -7.90 -0.82
C GLY A 51 -2.74 -7.63 0.41
N ILE A 52 -3.16 -6.73 1.29
CA ILE A 52 -2.45 -6.39 2.53
C ILE A 52 -2.33 -7.61 3.47
N LEU A 53 -3.40 -8.40 3.59
CA LEU A 53 -3.46 -9.57 4.47
C LEU A 53 -2.74 -10.79 3.89
N VAL A 54 -2.76 -10.98 2.57
CA VAL A 54 -2.06 -12.08 1.89
C VAL A 54 -0.57 -11.78 1.79
N SER A 55 -0.19 -10.57 1.41
CA SER A 55 1.20 -10.10 1.33
C SER A 55 1.78 -9.70 2.69
N ALA A 56 1.19 -10.21 3.76
CA ALA A 56 1.65 -10.05 5.10
C ALA A 56 3.05 -10.65 5.30
N PRO A 57 4.04 -9.88 5.81
CA PRO A 57 5.40 -10.38 6.02
C PRO A 57 5.48 -11.54 7.02
N TRP A 58 4.50 -11.65 7.94
CA TRP A 58 4.41 -12.78 8.87
C TRP A 58 3.97 -14.10 8.23
N ARG A 59 3.37 -14.09 7.04
CA ARG A 59 3.05 -15.32 6.28
C ARG A 59 4.20 -15.78 5.39
N HIS A 60 5.10 -14.87 5.03
CA HIS A 60 6.19 -15.11 4.08
C HIS A 60 7.56 -14.71 4.66
N PRO A 61 8.03 -15.40 5.71
CA PRO A 61 9.17 -14.94 6.52
C PRO A 61 10.51 -14.89 5.77
N THR A 62 10.65 -15.67 4.70
CA THR A 62 11.87 -15.74 3.87
C THR A 62 11.84 -14.76 2.69
N THR A 63 10.71 -14.10 2.45
CA THR A 63 10.50 -13.25 1.28
C THR A 63 10.91 -11.81 1.63
N PRO A 64 11.67 -11.12 0.77
CA PRO A 64 12.09 -9.74 1.04
C PRO A 64 10.88 -8.80 1.07
N TYR A 65 10.91 -7.82 1.98
CA TYR A 65 9.82 -6.87 2.19
C TYR A 65 9.39 -6.15 0.91
N TRP A 66 10.33 -5.80 0.01
CA TRP A 66 9.99 -5.10 -1.23
C TRP A 66 9.04 -5.92 -2.13
N LYS A 67 9.22 -7.25 -2.22
CA LYS A 67 8.30 -8.13 -2.97
C LYS A 67 6.90 -8.16 -2.36
N LEU A 68 6.82 -8.12 -1.03
CA LEU A 68 5.54 -8.06 -0.30
C LEU A 68 4.86 -6.71 -0.46
N MET A 69 5.63 -5.62 -0.58
CA MET A 69 5.12 -4.27 -0.83
C MET A 69 4.66 -4.05 -2.27
N ILE A 70 5.19 -4.78 -3.26
CA ILE A 70 4.77 -4.66 -4.67
C ILE A 70 3.27 -4.92 -4.83
N ALA A 71 2.69 -5.89 -4.10
CA ALA A 71 1.27 -6.21 -4.25
C ALA A 71 0.35 -5.05 -3.82
N PRO A 72 0.44 -4.50 -2.59
CA PRO A 72 -0.36 -3.34 -2.22
C PRO A 72 0.03 -2.08 -2.99
N TYR A 73 1.30 -1.87 -3.38
CA TYR A 73 1.65 -0.75 -4.27
C TYR A 73 0.98 -0.88 -5.65
N GLY A 74 0.94 -2.07 -6.23
CA GLY A 74 0.27 -2.32 -7.51
C GLY A 74 -1.21 -1.95 -7.44
N ILE A 75 -1.90 -2.38 -6.37
CA ILE A 75 -3.31 -2.03 -6.16
C ILE A 75 -3.48 -0.52 -5.91
N PHE A 76 -2.55 0.11 -5.21
CA PHE A 76 -2.56 1.57 -5.00
C PHE A 76 -2.44 2.33 -6.33
N PHE A 77 -1.53 1.92 -7.22
CA PHE A 77 -1.39 2.53 -8.55
C PHE A 77 -2.62 2.28 -9.44
N ILE A 78 -3.20 1.08 -9.40
CA ILE A 78 -4.46 0.79 -10.08
C ILE A 78 -5.57 1.69 -9.53
N SER A 79 -5.61 1.91 -8.22
CA SER A 79 -6.58 2.80 -7.57
C SER A 79 -6.39 4.27 -8.00
N ALA A 80 -5.14 4.72 -8.16
CA ALA A 80 -4.84 6.04 -8.70
C ALA A 80 -5.30 6.19 -10.15
N ALA A 81 -5.03 5.20 -11.02
CA ALA A 81 -5.51 5.19 -12.40
C ALA A 81 -7.04 5.19 -12.46
N TRP A 82 -7.70 4.41 -11.60
CA TRP A 82 -9.16 4.41 -11.46
C TRP A 82 -9.68 5.78 -11.04
N ALA A 83 -9.06 6.45 -10.06
CA ALA A 83 -9.47 7.76 -9.61
C ALA A 83 -9.34 8.80 -10.74
N ILE A 84 -8.22 8.82 -11.46
CA ILE A 84 -8.00 9.70 -12.62
C ILE A 84 -9.10 9.47 -13.67
N TRP A 85 -9.43 8.22 -13.97
CA TRP A 85 -10.51 7.90 -14.88
C TRP A 85 -11.89 8.35 -14.35
N ALA A 86 -12.15 8.16 -13.06
CA ALA A 86 -13.39 8.55 -12.40
C ALA A 86 -13.62 10.07 -12.39
N PHE A 87 -12.55 10.86 -12.34
CA PHE A 87 -12.58 12.32 -12.44
C PHE A 87 -12.61 12.85 -13.89
N GLY A 88 -12.56 11.97 -14.90
CA GLY A 88 -12.64 12.37 -16.30
C GLY A 88 -11.30 12.70 -16.96
N GLY A 89 -10.19 12.24 -16.39
CA GLY A 89 -8.84 12.39 -16.94
C GLY A 89 -7.89 13.17 -16.03
N ILE A 90 -6.61 13.21 -16.44
CA ILE A 90 -5.52 13.82 -15.65
C ILE A 90 -5.74 15.33 -15.49
N GLU A 91 -6.17 16.01 -16.57
CA GLU A 91 -6.44 17.45 -16.57
C GLU A 91 -7.66 17.81 -15.72
N ALA A 92 -8.74 17.02 -15.82
CA ALA A 92 -9.96 17.20 -15.02
C ALA A 92 -9.74 16.90 -13.53
N ALA A 93 -8.78 16.01 -13.21
CA ALA A 93 -8.34 15.74 -11.85
C ALA A 93 -7.41 16.84 -11.27
N GLY A 94 -7.06 17.87 -12.05
CA GLY A 94 -6.15 18.94 -11.64
C GLY A 94 -4.70 18.47 -11.41
N LEU A 95 -4.34 17.29 -11.92
CA LEU A 95 -3.01 16.71 -11.75
C LEU A 95 -2.10 17.20 -12.87
N ASN A 96 -1.06 17.94 -12.51
CA ASN A 96 0.01 18.30 -13.44
C ASN A 96 1.07 17.18 -13.45
N TRP A 97 1.71 16.90 -14.59
CA TRP A 97 2.79 15.89 -14.68
C TRP A 97 3.93 16.16 -13.68
N TRP A 98 4.16 17.44 -13.37
CA TRP A 98 5.07 17.88 -12.32
C TRP A 98 4.63 17.50 -10.91
N SER A 99 3.32 17.45 -10.64
CA SER A 99 2.75 16.98 -9.37
C SER A 99 2.95 15.48 -9.17
N LEU A 100 3.04 14.67 -10.24
CA LEU A 100 3.43 13.27 -10.12
C LEU A 100 4.88 13.10 -9.67
N CYS A 101 5.80 13.99 -10.06
CA CYS A 101 7.19 13.95 -9.60
C CYS A 101 7.32 14.16 -8.08
N TRP A 102 6.33 14.81 -7.43
CA TRP A 102 6.27 14.91 -5.97
C TRP A 102 5.98 13.59 -5.25
N LEU A 103 5.66 12.50 -5.99
CA LEU A 103 5.55 11.17 -5.42
C LEU A 103 6.92 10.49 -5.25
N LEU A 104 8.01 11.01 -5.83
CA LEU A 104 9.35 10.42 -5.72
C LEU A 104 9.86 10.32 -4.27
N PRO A 105 9.67 11.32 -3.39
CA PRO A 105 10.03 11.22 -1.97
C PRO A 105 9.33 10.07 -1.22
N LEU A 106 8.12 9.69 -1.64
CA LEU A 106 7.39 8.55 -1.05
C LEU A 106 8.08 7.20 -1.31
N PHE A 107 8.98 7.11 -2.30
CA PHE A 107 9.74 5.88 -2.60
C PHE A 107 11.09 5.79 -1.87
N ILE A 108 11.53 6.85 -1.18
CA ILE A 108 12.79 6.87 -0.44
C ILE A 108 12.86 5.78 0.66
N PRO A 109 11.81 5.57 1.50
CA PRO A 109 11.85 4.54 2.54
C PRO A 109 11.97 3.11 1.99
N SER A 110 11.42 2.88 0.80
CA SER A 110 11.38 1.58 0.13
C SER A 110 12.77 1.11 -0.31
N ILE A 111 13.67 2.05 -0.64
CA ILE A 111 15.05 1.75 -1.04
C ILE A 111 15.90 1.36 0.19
N SER A 112 15.66 1.99 1.34
CA SER A 112 16.39 1.70 2.58
C SER A 112 16.05 0.32 3.18
N LEU A 113 14.81 -0.16 2.97
CA LEU A 113 14.33 -1.46 3.47
C LEU A 113 14.54 -2.63 2.50
N ASN A 114 15.16 -2.39 1.33
CA ASN A 114 15.16 -3.28 0.17
C ASN A 114 15.68 -4.72 0.40
N ARG A 115 16.63 -4.92 1.33
CA ARG A 115 17.22 -6.25 1.58
C ARG A 115 16.77 -6.93 2.87
N ARG A 116 16.03 -6.24 3.75
CA ARG A 116 15.61 -6.83 5.01
C ARG A 116 14.58 -7.93 4.73
N LYS A 117 14.77 -9.10 5.32
CA LYS A 117 13.76 -10.17 5.39
C LYS A 117 13.24 -10.24 6.81
N TRP A 118 12.03 -10.76 6.97
CA TRP A 118 11.48 -11.04 8.30
C TRP A 118 12.39 -12.00 9.10
N ALA A 119 13.07 -12.93 8.42
CA ALA A 119 14.02 -13.88 9.01
C ALA A 119 15.34 -13.26 9.51
N ASP A 120 15.82 -12.16 8.92
CA ASP A 120 17.12 -11.56 9.29
C ASP A 120 17.08 -10.94 10.70
N SER A 121 15.88 -10.63 11.19
CA SER A 121 15.65 -10.16 12.57
C SER A 121 15.83 -11.23 13.65
N ASN A 122 16.04 -12.49 13.27
CA ASN A 122 16.27 -13.62 14.18
C ASN A 122 17.76 -13.98 14.36
N MET A 123 18.70 -13.30 13.69
CA MET A 123 20.12 -13.50 13.99
C MET A 123 20.44 -12.81 15.33
N PRO A 124 21.04 -13.52 16.32
CA PRO A 124 21.66 -12.86 17.45
C PRO A 124 22.67 -11.86 16.89
N SER A 125 22.74 -10.66 17.45
CA SER A 125 23.84 -9.74 17.21
C SER A 125 25.12 -10.42 17.68
N GLY A 126 25.78 -11.15 16.78
CA GLY A 126 27.04 -11.83 17.03
C GLY A 126 28.18 -10.83 17.09
N ASN A 127 28.20 -10.01 18.14
CA ASN A 127 29.30 -9.16 18.53
C ASN A 127 29.54 -9.31 20.05
N GLU A 128 29.99 -10.48 20.49
CA GLU A 128 30.79 -10.59 21.71
C GLU A 128 32.17 -11.10 21.29
N PRO A 129 33.24 -10.28 21.41
CA PRO A 129 34.60 -10.77 21.21
C PRO A 129 34.97 -11.69 22.38
N LEU A 130 35.65 -12.79 22.02
CA LEU A 130 36.20 -13.83 22.90
C LEU A 130 37.13 -13.28 23.99
#